data_AF-W9WU30-F1
#
_entry.id   AF-W9WU30-F1
#
_cell.length_a   1.000
_cell.length_b   1.000
_cell.length_c   1.000
_cell.angle_alpha   90.00
_cell.angle_beta   90.00
_cell.angle_gamma   90.00
#
_symmetry.space_group_name_H-M   'P 1'
#
loop_
_entity.id
_entity.type
_entity.pdbx_description
1 polymer ?
#
loop_
_entity_poly.entity_id
_entity_poly.type
_entity_poly.pdbx_seq_one_letter_code
_entity_poly.pdbx_strand_id
1 'polypeptide(L)'
;MAQQSQVPGLSGTVSLSPSPSLPSGAAQTVDRAFPGLAFEARSFWYYAGKAGKPINFSLNLLRTIANKTKTKPVIRVGGTSLDHSLGYDPDQPKAIHIPEGQPAGIPSNLTFGPSYFESFTNFPDARYILDLPFAYKNRTNSLRFIDAAYRKIGADRIYALELGNEVNLYRQPDIVASLGVGNDTKVWQAAATSAETVNLLLPGYQPDNPWQIPGIFENGTLVKDQQRIKSTSVHYYQTKINESSSLQRDIMSHAGIVAGSKLLKSVAEYLHKNVTPPIPLVLGEIGSSLGNGSSDADL
;
A
#
# COMPACT_ATOMS: atom_id res chain seq x y z
N MET A 1 -18.89 29.04 -25.48
CA MET A 1 -17.60 29.74 -25.52
C MET A 1 -17.51 30.63 -24.28
N ALA A 2 -16.90 30.13 -23.21
CA ALA A 2 -16.64 30.92 -22.01
C ALA A 2 -15.33 31.68 -22.21
N GLN A 3 -15.36 33.00 -22.03
CA GLN A 3 -14.17 33.84 -22.06
C GLN A 3 -13.27 33.47 -20.87
N GLN A 4 -12.06 32.98 -21.15
CA GLN A 4 -11.00 32.93 -20.15
C GLN A 4 -10.64 34.36 -19.78
N SER A 5 -10.95 34.77 -18.55
CA SER A 5 -10.40 35.97 -17.96
C SER A 5 -8.88 35.82 -17.87
N GLN A 6 -8.15 36.66 -18.61
CA GLN A 6 -6.70 36.77 -18.47
C GLN A 6 -6.38 37.32 -17.08
N VAL A 7 -5.94 36.45 -16.18
CA VAL A 7 -5.26 36.88 -14.95
C VAL A 7 -3.90 37.43 -15.37
N PRO A 8 -3.53 38.69 -15.02
CA PRO A 8 -2.22 39.22 -15.33
C PRO A 8 -1.17 38.36 -14.62
N GLY A 9 -0.37 37.61 -15.38
CA GLY A 9 0.74 36.85 -14.83
C GLY A 9 1.79 37.83 -14.30
N LEU A 10 1.85 38.00 -12.97
CA LEU A 10 3.02 38.58 -12.33
C LEU A 10 4.20 37.63 -12.60
N SER A 11 5.02 37.97 -13.57
CA SER A 11 6.29 37.27 -13.83
C SER A 11 7.26 37.60 -12.69
N GLY A 12 7.12 36.88 -11.58
CA GLY A 12 8.03 36.94 -10.45
C GLY A 12 9.22 36.02 -10.71
N THR A 13 10.44 36.57 -10.67
CA THR A 13 11.64 35.73 -10.65
C THR A 13 11.88 35.27 -9.21
N VAL A 14 11.80 33.96 -8.97
CA VAL A 14 12.24 33.35 -7.71
C VAL A 14 13.71 32.95 -7.89
N SER A 15 14.60 33.56 -7.12
CA SER A 15 16.01 33.15 -7.08
C SER A 15 16.23 32.15 -5.96
N LEU A 16 16.71 30.97 -6.30
CA LEU A 16 17.11 29.92 -5.35
C LEU A 16 18.63 29.80 -5.35
N SER A 17 19.26 29.77 -4.17
CA SER A 17 20.70 29.62 -4.02
C SER A 17 21.00 28.48 -3.04
N PRO A 18 20.97 27.21 -3.51
CA PRO A 18 21.26 26.07 -2.64
C PRO A 18 22.72 26.14 -2.14
N SER A 19 22.91 25.74 -0.89
CA SER A 19 24.25 25.63 -0.30
C SER A 19 25.07 24.54 -1.03
N PRO A 20 26.36 24.76 -1.31
CA PRO A 20 27.23 23.75 -1.92
C PRO A 20 27.56 22.60 -0.96
N SER A 21 27.34 22.78 0.34
CA SER A 21 27.50 21.75 1.37
C SER A 21 26.17 21.44 2.04
N LEU A 22 26.01 20.19 2.48
CA LEU A 22 24.84 19.72 3.21
C LEU A 22 24.75 20.47 4.56
N PRO A 23 23.67 21.24 4.84
CA PRO A 23 23.51 21.93 6.11
C PRO A 23 23.41 20.97 7.30
N SER A 24 23.81 21.42 8.49
CA SER A 24 23.53 20.66 9.72
C SER A 24 22.01 20.53 9.90
N GLY A 25 21.54 19.32 10.25
CA GLY A 25 20.11 19.01 10.33
C GLY A 25 19.41 18.82 8.98
N ALA A 26 20.16 18.64 7.88
CA ALA A 26 19.57 18.29 6.60
C ALA A 26 18.76 16.98 6.62
N ALA A 27 17.86 16.84 5.65
CA ALA A 27 17.03 15.67 5.48
C ALA A 27 17.85 14.38 5.37
N GLN A 28 17.27 13.27 5.85
CA GLN A 28 17.88 11.95 5.74
C GLN A 28 18.06 11.54 4.27
N THR A 29 18.99 10.62 4.03
CA THR A 29 19.14 10.00 2.70
C THR A 29 17.85 9.28 2.36
N VAL A 30 17.27 9.60 1.19
CA VAL A 30 16.10 8.89 0.68
C VAL A 30 16.50 7.46 0.34
N ASP A 31 15.77 6.49 0.86
CA ASP A 31 16.01 5.08 0.52
C ASP A 31 15.89 4.90 -0.99
N ARG A 32 16.85 4.20 -1.59
CA ARG A 32 16.87 3.95 -3.03
C ARG A 32 15.64 3.14 -3.48
N ALA A 33 15.01 2.40 -2.56
CA ALA A 33 13.79 1.63 -2.79
C ALA A 33 12.51 2.47 -2.61
N PHE A 34 12.63 3.78 -2.35
CA PHE A 34 11.50 4.70 -2.23
C PHE A 34 10.52 4.65 -3.42
N PRO A 35 10.96 4.52 -4.69
CA PRO A 35 10.04 4.26 -5.80
C PRO A 35 9.49 2.83 -5.71
N GLY A 36 8.42 2.66 -4.93
CA GLY A 36 7.65 1.43 -4.80
C GLY A 36 6.47 1.39 -5.77
N LEU A 37 5.90 0.19 -5.95
CA LEU A 37 4.65 -0.01 -6.67
C LEU A 37 3.67 -0.77 -5.78
N ALA A 38 2.39 -0.49 -5.92
CA ALA A 38 1.31 -1.22 -5.26
C ALA A 38 0.35 -1.77 -6.30
N PHE A 39 -0.09 -3.02 -6.11
CA PHE A 39 -1.09 -3.66 -6.95
C PHE A 39 -2.19 -4.24 -6.08
N GLU A 40 -3.44 -4.02 -6.49
CA GLU A 40 -4.55 -4.89 -6.11
C GLU A 40 -4.22 -6.33 -6.51
N ALA A 41 -4.34 -7.26 -5.58
CA ALA A 41 -4.01 -8.67 -5.76
C ALA A 41 -4.78 -9.29 -6.94
N ARG A 42 -6.06 -8.93 -7.09
CA ARG A 42 -6.88 -9.37 -8.23
C ARG A 42 -6.37 -8.89 -9.60
N SER A 43 -5.56 -7.84 -9.63
CA SER A 43 -5.01 -7.26 -10.85
C SER A 43 -3.58 -7.72 -11.12
N PHE A 44 -2.81 -8.06 -10.08
CA PHE A 44 -1.37 -8.32 -10.18
C PHE A 44 -1.02 -9.34 -11.27
N TRP A 45 -1.73 -10.47 -11.35
CA TRP A 45 -1.45 -11.51 -12.34
C TRP A 45 -1.53 -11.01 -13.79
N TYR A 46 -2.44 -10.08 -14.10
CA TYR A 46 -2.58 -9.51 -15.44
C TYR A 46 -1.42 -8.58 -15.81
N TYR A 47 -0.80 -7.92 -14.82
CA TYR A 47 0.39 -7.09 -15.02
C TYR A 47 1.69 -7.90 -14.97
N ALA A 48 1.73 -8.98 -14.18
CA ALA A 48 2.88 -9.86 -14.07
C ALA A 48 2.98 -10.82 -15.24
N GLY A 49 1.85 -11.30 -15.75
CA GLY A 49 1.77 -12.32 -16.79
C GLY A 49 1.88 -13.74 -16.23
N LYS A 50 1.64 -14.73 -17.09
CA LYS A 50 1.82 -16.15 -16.75
C LYS A 50 3.30 -16.43 -16.48
N ALA A 51 3.59 -17.41 -15.63
CA ALA A 51 4.96 -17.86 -15.36
C ALA A 51 5.78 -18.09 -16.63
N GLY A 52 6.97 -17.49 -16.69
CA GLY A 52 7.87 -17.54 -17.85
C GLY A 52 7.40 -16.71 -19.06
N LYS A 53 6.28 -16.00 -18.95
CA LYS A 53 5.70 -15.13 -19.98
C LYS A 53 5.33 -13.78 -19.37
N PRO A 54 6.33 -12.97 -18.96
CA PRO A 54 6.10 -11.66 -18.36
C PRO A 54 5.39 -10.72 -19.33
N ILE A 55 4.62 -9.78 -18.80
CA ILE A 55 4.20 -8.62 -19.58
C ILE A 55 5.41 -7.70 -19.77
N ASN A 56 5.83 -7.52 -21.02
CA ASN A 56 7.06 -6.79 -21.37
C ASN A 56 7.06 -5.34 -20.82
N PHE A 57 5.90 -4.66 -20.87
CA PHE A 57 5.79 -3.30 -20.32
C PHE A 57 6.13 -3.26 -18.83
N SER A 58 5.46 -4.07 -18.01
CA SER A 58 5.66 -4.13 -16.56
C SER A 58 7.10 -4.52 -16.20
N LEU A 59 7.66 -5.51 -16.91
CA LEU A 59 9.03 -5.96 -16.70
C LEU A 59 10.05 -4.85 -17.01
N ASN A 60 9.86 -4.13 -18.13
CA ASN A 60 10.74 -3.04 -18.52
C ASN A 60 10.67 -1.86 -17.55
N LEU A 61 9.47 -1.53 -17.04
CA LEU A 61 9.29 -0.49 -16.02
C LEU A 61 10.07 -0.85 -14.74
N LEU A 62 9.86 -2.06 -14.21
CA LEU A 62 10.54 -2.53 -13.00
C LEU A 62 12.06 -2.56 -13.15
N ARG A 63 12.56 -3.07 -14.28
CA ARG A 63 14.00 -3.05 -14.60
C ARG A 63 14.55 -1.63 -14.70
N THR A 64 13.79 -0.70 -15.27
CA THR A 64 14.20 0.70 -15.37
C THR A 64 14.34 1.34 -13.99
N ILE A 65 13.37 1.11 -13.10
CA ILE A 65 13.43 1.57 -11.71
C ILE A 65 14.67 0.97 -11.03
N ALA A 66 14.82 -0.35 -11.05
CA ALA A 66 15.96 -1.05 -10.44
C ALA A 66 17.31 -0.54 -10.98
N ASN A 67 17.42 -0.31 -12.29
CA ASN A 67 18.64 0.17 -12.92
C ASN A 67 18.97 1.63 -12.58
N LYS A 68 17.96 2.49 -12.40
CA LYS A 68 18.16 3.89 -12.01
C LYS A 68 18.48 4.01 -10.52
N THR A 69 17.75 3.27 -9.68
CA THR A 69 17.92 3.32 -8.23
C THR A 69 19.04 2.42 -7.74
N LYS A 70 19.56 1.48 -8.55
CA LYS A 70 20.52 0.42 -8.15
C LYS A 70 20.10 -0.32 -6.87
N THR A 71 18.81 -0.61 -6.75
CA THR A 71 18.28 -1.44 -5.67
C THR A 71 17.16 -2.33 -6.20
N LYS A 72 16.76 -3.31 -5.40
CA LYS A 72 15.61 -4.17 -5.67
C LYS A 72 14.31 -3.38 -5.43
N PRO A 73 13.44 -3.19 -6.43
CA PRO A 73 12.13 -2.56 -6.23
C PRO A 73 11.33 -3.33 -5.19
N VAL A 74 10.57 -2.60 -4.36
CA VAL A 74 9.60 -3.20 -3.44
C VAL A 74 8.21 -3.04 -4.06
N ILE A 75 7.49 -4.14 -4.18
CA ILE A 75 6.13 -4.20 -4.73
C ILE A 75 5.17 -4.64 -3.63
N ARG A 76 4.19 -3.83 -3.28
CA ARG A 76 3.06 -4.24 -2.43
C ARG A 76 2.02 -4.93 -3.30
N VAL A 77 1.61 -6.14 -2.93
CA VAL A 77 0.52 -6.87 -3.59
C VAL A 77 -0.52 -7.17 -2.52
N GLY A 78 -1.65 -6.49 -2.61
CA GLY A 78 -2.64 -6.48 -1.53
C GLY A 78 -3.96 -5.88 -1.96
N GLY A 79 -4.51 -5.01 -1.12
CA GLY A 79 -5.71 -4.25 -1.43
C GLY A 79 -6.98 -4.97 -1.01
N THR A 80 -8.12 -4.32 -1.24
CA THR A 80 -9.43 -4.81 -0.81
C THR A 80 -9.72 -6.19 -1.41
N SER A 81 -9.12 -6.52 -2.56
CA SER A 81 -9.30 -7.81 -3.21
C SER A 81 -8.80 -9.01 -2.38
N LEU A 82 -7.82 -8.87 -1.50
CA LEU A 82 -7.42 -9.99 -0.63
C LEU A 82 -8.36 -10.16 0.55
N ASP A 83 -8.91 -9.09 1.08
CA ASP A 83 -9.93 -9.15 2.13
C ASP A 83 -11.27 -9.67 1.65
N HIS A 84 -11.56 -9.49 0.38
CA HIS A 84 -12.70 -10.09 -0.28
C HIS A 84 -12.48 -11.56 -0.68
N SER A 85 -11.29 -12.13 -0.44
CA SER A 85 -10.94 -13.46 -0.91
C SER A 85 -11.24 -14.57 0.11
N LEU A 86 -11.65 -15.74 -0.39
CA LEU A 86 -11.65 -17.00 0.38
C LEU A 86 -10.24 -17.60 0.51
N GLY A 87 -9.26 -17.02 -0.19
CA GLY A 87 -7.84 -17.29 -0.10
C GLY A 87 -7.31 -18.26 -1.17
N TYR A 88 -6.41 -19.16 -0.79
CA TYR A 88 -5.72 -20.09 -1.68
C TYR A 88 -6.50 -21.40 -1.88
N ASP A 89 -6.66 -21.81 -3.14
CA ASP A 89 -7.16 -23.12 -3.54
C ASP A 89 -6.05 -23.85 -4.34
N PRO A 90 -5.47 -24.93 -3.81
CA PRO A 90 -4.38 -25.66 -4.47
C PRO A 90 -4.83 -26.43 -5.72
N ASP A 91 -6.11 -26.76 -5.85
CA ASP A 91 -6.66 -27.54 -6.95
C ASP A 91 -7.25 -26.63 -8.05
N GLN A 92 -7.29 -25.32 -7.81
CA GLN A 92 -7.81 -24.34 -8.76
C GLN A 92 -6.92 -24.25 -10.01
N PRO A 93 -7.46 -24.51 -11.22
CA PRO A 93 -6.67 -24.46 -12.45
C PRO A 93 -6.31 -23.04 -12.89
N LYS A 94 -7.17 -22.06 -12.56
CA LYS A 94 -6.97 -20.65 -12.92
C LYS A 94 -6.10 -19.94 -11.87
N ALA A 95 -5.34 -18.93 -12.28
CA ALA A 95 -4.60 -18.10 -11.32
C ALA A 95 -5.55 -17.39 -10.36
N ILE A 96 -6.65 -16.85 -10.89
CA ILE A 96 -7.68 -16.15 -10.13
C ILE A 96 -9.02 -16.72 -10.59
N HIS A 97 -9.86 -17.12 -9.63
CA HIS A 97 -11.25 -17.46 -9.86
C HIS A 97 -12.12 -16.36 -9.25
N ILE A 98 -13.02 -15.82 -10.06
CA ILE A 98 -14.02 -14.84 -9.65
C ILE A 98 -15.37 -15.54 -9.79
N PRO A 99 -16.20 -15.59 -8.73
CA PRO A 99 -17.53 -16.16 -8.82
C PRO A 99 -18.38 -15.47 -9.91
N GLU A 100 -19.39 -16.16 -10.43
CA GLU A 100 -20.30 -15.56 -11.40
C GLU A 100 -21.22 -14.51 -10.73
N GLY A 101 -21.75 -13.58 -11.54
CA GLY A 101 -22.75 -12.60 -11.09
C GLY A 101 -22.23 -11.50 -10.15
N GLN A 102 -20.92 -11.27 -10.09
CA GLN A 102 -20.33 -10.22 -9.26
C GLN A 102 -20.69 -8.83 -9.78
N PRO A 103 -20.98 -7.86 -8.89
CA PRO A 103 -21.22 -6.48 -9.29
C PRO A 103 -19.95 -5.82 -9.85
N ALA A 104 -20.11 -4.66 -10.48
CA ALA A 104 -18.99 -3.82 -10.86
C ALA A 104 -18.17 -3.42 -9.61
N GLY A 105 -16.84 -3.49 -9.71
CA GLY A 105 -15.93 -3.17 -8.61
C GLY A 105 -14.98 -4.32 -8.28
N ILE A 106 -14.58 -4.41 -7.01
CA ILE A 106 -13.74 -5.51 -6.51
C ILE A 106 -14.67 -6.66 -6.10
N PRO A 107 -14.57 -7.83 -6.76
CA PRO A 107 -15.47 -8.95 -6.50
C PRO A 107 -15.25 -9.50 -5.09
N SER A 108 -16.26 -10.20 -4.57
CA SER A 108 -16.19 -10.96 -3.32
C SER A 108 -16.06 -12.45 -3.58
N ASN A 109 -15.57 -13.18 -2.58
CA ASN A 109 -15.38 -14.63 -2.60
C ASN A 109 -14.48 -15.16 -3.72
N LEU A 110 -13.55 -14.34 -4.21
CA LEU A 110 -12.53 -14.76 -5.16
C LEU A 110 -11.51 -15.71 -4.50
N THR A 111 -10.89 -16.58 -5.29
CA THR A 111 -9.85 -17.51 -4.84
C THR A 111 -8.63 -17.45 -5.76
N PHE A 112 -7.46 -17.70 -5.18
CA PHE A 112 -6.18 -17.70 -5.87
C PHE A 112 -5.68 -19.13 -6.03
N GLY A 113 -5.24 -19.50 -7.23
CA GLY A 113 -4.70 -20.82 -7.55
C GLY A 113 -3.16 -20.82 -7.64
N PRO A 114 -2.53 -21.98 -7.84
CA PRO A 114 -1.07 -22.11 -7.84
C PRO A 114 -0.38 -21.17 -8.84
N SER A 115 -0.94 -21.01 -10.03
CA SER A 115 -0.37 -20.18 -11.11
C SER A 115 -0.39 -18.68 -10.81
N TYR A 116 -1.12 -18.23 -9.78
CA TYR A 116 -1.02 -16.87 -9.27
C TYR A 116 0.36 -16.60 -8.68
N PHE A 117 0.81 -17.46 -7.76
CA PHE A 117 2.12 -17.30 -7.12
C PHE A 117 3.28 -17.49 -8.09
N GLU A 118 3.10 -18.32 -9.12
CA GLU A 118 4.11 -18.50 -10.16
C GLU A 118 4.36 -17.22 -10.97
N SER A 119 3.36 -16.31 -11.08
CA SER A 119 3.54 -15.03 -11.78
C SER A 119 4.56 -14.11 -11.11
N PHE A 120 4.81 -14.25 -9.81
CA PHE A 120 5.82 -13.46 -9.08
C PHE A 120 7.25 -13.79 -9.55
N THR A 121 7.47 -14.95 -10.18
CA THR A 121 8.78 -15.31 -10.74
C THR A 121 9.17 -14.46 -11.94
N ASN A 122 8.21 -13.78 -12.57
CA ASN A 122 8.44 -12.92 -13.73
C ASN A 122 9.21 -11.62 -13.39
N PHE A 123 9.27 -11.23 -12.11
CA PHE A 123 9.99 -10.04 -11.65
C PHE A 123 11.12 -10.39 -10.67
N PRO A 124 12.16 -11.13 -11.10
CA PRO A 124 13.15 -11.74 -10.20
C PRO A 124 13.91 -10.73 -9.32
N ASP A 125 14.03 -9.47 -9.78
CA ASP A 125 14.73 -8.40 -9.06
C ASP A 125 13.86 -7.73 -7.98
N ALA A 126 12.56 -8.03 -7.91
CA ALA A 126 11.65 -7.43 -6.96
C ALA A 126 11.62 -8.17 -5.61
N ARG A 127 11.33 -7.42 -4.55
CA ARG A 127 10.87 -7.91 -3.25
C ARG A 127 9.42 -7.51 -3.02
N TYR A 128 8.69 -8.25 -2.20
CA TYR A 128 7.25 -8.09 -2.04
C TYR A 128 6.84 -7.81 -0.60
N ILE A 129 5.97 -6.83 -0.44
CA ILE A 129 5.05 -6.76 0.71
C ILE A 129 3.80 -7.49 0.26
N LEU A 130 3.52 -8.65 0.84
CA LEU A 130 2.41 -9.50 0.41
C LEU A 130 1.31 -9.47 1.47
N ASP A 131 0.18 -8.90 1.11
CA ASP A 131 -1.01 -8.96 1.96
C ASP A 131 -1.61 -10.37 2.00
N LEU A 132 -2.46 -10.62 2.98
CA LEU A 132 -3.02 -11.94 3.25
C LEU A 132 -4.55 -11.91 3.18
N PRO A 133 -5.19 -13.03 2.79
CA PRO A 133 -6.63 -13.17 2.98
C PRO A 133 -6.92 -13.14 4.49
N PHE A 134 -7.48 -12.03 4.97
CA PHE A 134 -7.55 -11.75 6.41
C PHE A 134 -8.98 -11.54 6.92
N ALA A 135 -9.80 -10.74 6.23
CA ALA A 135 -11.12 -10.34 6.73
C ALA A 135 -12.11 -11.49 7.03
N TYR A 136 -12.00 -12.64 6.35
CA TYR A 136 -12.85 -13.82 6.60
C TYR A 136 -12.38 -14.70 7.76
N LYS A 137 -11.28 -14.33 8.44
CA LYS A 137 -10.77 -14.99 9.66
C LYS A 137 -10.50 -16.50 9.50
N ASN A 138 -10.22 -16.95 8.28
CA ASN A 138 -9.86 -18.34 8.00
C ASN A 138 -8.35 -18.54 8.13
N ARG A 139 -7.87 -18.63 9.38
CA ARG A 139 -6.44 -18.79 9.71
C ARG A 139 -5.78 -19.93 8.93
N THR A 140 -6.45 -21.07 8.81
CA THR A 140 -5.91 -22.24 8.10
C THR A 140 -5.64 -21.91 6.64
N ASN A 141 -6.55 -21.20 5.97
CA ASN A 141 -6.34 -20.80 4.59
C ASN A 141 -5.24 -19.73 4.47
N SER A 142 -5.22 -18.71 5.33
CA SER A 142 -4.16 -17.68 5.32
C SER A 142 -2.77 -18.32 5.46
N LEU A 143 -2.61 -19.31 6.35
CA LEU A 143 -1.36 -20.06 6.49
C LEU A 143 -0.99 -20.87 5.22
N ARG A 144 -1.99 -21.47 4.54
CA ARG A 144 -1.76 -22.15 3.25
C ARG A 144 -1.37 -21.18 2.14
N PHE A 145 -1.98 -19.99 2.12
CA PHE A 145 -1.63 -18.91 1.18
C PHE A 145 -0.18 -18.46 1.39
N ILE A 146 0.21 -18.21 2.64
CA ILE A 146 1.59 -17.88 3.02
C ILE A 146 2.57 -18.96 2.57
N ASP A 147 2.26 -20.23 2.84
CA ASP A 147 3.08 -21.36 2.50
C ASP A 147 3.25 -21.52 0.97
N ALA A 148 2.18 -21.34 0.19
CA ALA A 148 2.25 -21.29 -1.27
C ALA A 148 3.12 -20.13 -1.78
N ALA A 149 2.97 -18.94 -1.18
CA ALA A 149 3.79 -17.77 -1.50
C ALA A 149 5.27 -18.03 -1.22
N TYR A 150 5.64 -18.51 -0.03
CA TYR A 150 7.04 -18.80 0.30
C TYR A 150 7.65 -19.86 -0.61
N ARG A 151 6.90 -20.91 -0.97
CA ARG A 151 7.39 -21.95 -1.90
C ARG A 151 7.69 -21.42 -3.30
N LYS A 152 6.88 -20.49 -3.82
CA LYS A 152 6.96 -20.04 -5.23
C LYS A 152 7.73 -18.73 -5.40
N ILE A 153 7.57 -17.79 -4.46
CA ILE A 153 8.22 -16.47 -4.51
C ILE A 153 9.66 -16.55 -3.98
N GLY A 154 9.87 -17.34 -2.91
CA GLY A 154 11.12 -17.41 -2.16
C GLY A 154 11.13 -16.49 -0.94
N ALA A 155 11.66 -16.98 0.18
CA ALA A 155 11.67 -16.24 1.45
C ALA A 155 12.52 -14.97 1.42
N ASP A 156 13.58 -14.94 0.59
CA ASP A 156 14.45 -13.78 0.40
C ASP A 156 13.77 -12.65 -0.40
N ARG A 157 12.69 -12.99 -1.12
CA ARG A 157 11.91 -12.05 -1.93
C ARG A 157 10.62 -11.61 -1.26
N ILE A 158 10.16 -12.27 -0.19
CA ILE A 158 9.09 -11.76 0.65
C ILE A 158 9.71 -10.81 1.69
N TYR A 159 9.55 -9.50 1.47
CA TYR A 159 10.04 -8.46 2.38
C TYR A 159 9.20 -8.38 3.66
N ALA A 160 7.87 -8.41 3.51
CA ALA A 160 6.93 -8.35 4.61
C ALA A 160 5.61 -9.07 4.25
N LEU A 161 4.81 -9.44 5.26
CA LEU A 161 3.46 -9.97 5.12
C LEU A 161 2.50 -8.94 5.73
N GLU A 162 1.65 -8.34 4.91
CA GLU A 162 0.64 -7.39 5.39
C GLU A 162 -0.56 -8.17 5.95
N LEU A 163 -1.05 -7.76 7.11
CA LEU A 163 -2.09 -8.50 7.84
C LEU A 163 -3.44 -7.82 7.63
N GLY A 164 -3.98 -8.00 6.43
CA GLY A 164 -5.23 -7.39 6.00
C GLY A 164 -5.04 -5.98 5.48
N ASN A 165 -5.95 -5.58 4.59
CA ASN A 165 -5.99 -4.29 3.96
C ASN A 165 -6.97 -3.36 4.69
N GLU A 166 -6.53 -2.17 5.11
CA GLU A 166 -7.43 -1.13 5.65
C GLU A 166 -8.37 -1.68 6.73
N VAL A 167 -7.78 -2.47 7.62
CA VAL A 167 -8.40 -3.14 8.77
C VAL A 167 -9.27 -2.20 9.62
N ASN A 168 -9.01 -0.89 9.56
CA ASN A 168 -9.85 0.16 10.15
C ASN A 168 -11.28 0.21 9.59
N LEU A 169 -11.52 -0.34 8.40
CA LEU A 169 -12.82 -0.39 7.73
C LEU A 169 -13.61 -1.67 8.06
N TYR A 170 -13.05 -2.59 8.85
CA TYR A 170 -13.75 -3.80 9.23
C TYR A 170 -14.86 -3.49 10.23
N ARG A 171 -16.00 -4.20 10.14
CA ARG A 171 -17.16 -3.99 11.05
C ARG A 171 -16.83 -4.25 12.53
N GLN A 172 -15.86 -5.11 12.81
CA GLN A 172 -15.32 -5.37 14.13
C GLN A 172 -13.81 -5.53 13.97
N PRO A 173 -13.08 -4.41 13.96
CA PRO A 173 -11.67 -4.45 13.76
C PRO A 173 -11.10 -4.90 15.11
N ASP A 174 -10.90 -6.20 15.26
CA ASP A 174 -10.15 -6.75 16.38
C ASP A 174 -9.03 -7.53 15.74
N ILE A 175 -7.97 -6.84 15.36
CA ILE A 175 -6.80 -7.49 14.78
C ILE A 175 -6.23 -8.50 15.77
N VAL A 176 -6.24 -8.24 17.08
CA VAL A 176 -5.70 -9.18 18.07
C VAL A 176 -6.50 -10.50 18.08
N ALA A 177 -7.83 -10.44 18.11
CA ALA A 177 -8.69 -11.63 18.04
C ALA A 177 -8.80 -12.24 16.64
N SER A 178 -8.77 -11.41 15.58
CA SER A 178 -8.87 -11.86 14.18
C SER A 178 -7.57 -12.46 13.69
N LEU A 179 -6.43 -12.03 14.25
CA LEU A 179 -5.15 -12.68 14.03
C LEU A 179 -5.23 -14.09 14.60
N GLY A 180 -5.59 -14.28 15.87
CA GLY A 180 -5.60 -15.64 16.47
C GLY A 180 -4.29 -16.41 16.22
N VAL A 181 -3.22 -15.68 15.91
CA VAL A 181 -1.93 -16.19 15.47
C VAL A 181 -1.05 -16.16 16.71
N GLY A 182 -0.73 -17.33 17.25
CA GLY A 182 0.16 -17.42 18.41
C GLY A 182 1.52 -16.74 18.16
N ASN A 183 2.14 -16.26 19.25
CA ASN A 183 3.47 -15.63 19.25
C ASN A 183 4.60 -16.55 18.73
N ASP A 184 4.29 -17.79 18.39
CA ASP A 184 5.18 -18.83 17.88
C ASP A 184 5.22 -18.92 16.33
N THR A 185 4.35 -18.21 15.61
CA THR A 185 4.35 -18.30 14.14
C THR A 185 5.29 -17.26 13.47
N LYS A 186 5.87 -17.66 12.33
CA LYS A 186 6.73 -16.80 11.48
C LYS A 186 6.00 -15.60 10.87
N VAL A 187 4.66 -15.58 10.93
CA VAL A 187 3.78 -14.51 10.41
C VAL A 187 4.06 -13.18 11.11
N TRP A 188 4.46 -13.20 12.38
CA TRP A 188 4.71 -11.99 13.16
C TRP A 188 5.96 -11.22 12.72
N GLN A 189 6.91 -11.86 12.00
CA GLN A 189 8.17 -11.23 11.56
C GLN A 189 8.01 -10.20 10.42
N ALA A 190 6.77 -9.76 10.14
CA ALA A 190 6.49 -9.14 8.87
C ALA A 190 5.25 -8.23 8.83
N ALA A 191 4.54 -7.97 9.94
CA ALA A 191 3.26 -7.28 9.91
C ALA A 191 3.38 -5.85 9.36
N ALA A 192 2.80 -5.57 8.21
CA ALA A 192 2.33 -4.22 7.89
C ALA A 192 0.87 -4.11 8.30
N THR A 193 0.50 -3.03 8.97
CA THR A 193 -0.91 -2.62 9.12
C THR A 193 -1.11 -1.47 8.17
N SER A 194 -2.13 -1.53 7.32
CA SER A 194 -2.56 -0.41 6.50
C SER A 194 -3.82 0.20 7.10
N ALA A 195 -3.84 1.52 7.22
CA ALA A 195 -5.04 2.26 7.57
C ALA A 195 -5.30 3.29 6.47
N GLU A 196 -6.53 3.32 5.97
CA GLU A 196 -6.99 4.36 5.05
C GLU A 196 -6.81 5.72 5.75
N THR A 197 -5.95 6.54 5.18
CA THR A 197 -5.71 7.89 5.69
C THR A 197 -6.02 8.88 4.57
N VAL A 198 -7.24 9.39 4.61
CA VAL A 198 -7.62 10.55 3.81
C VAL A 198 -7.02 11.82 4.44
N ASN A 199 -6.75 12.83 3.62
CA ASN A 199 -6.38 14.16 4.10
C ASN A 199 -7.33 14.63 5.22
N LEU A 200 -6.80 15.29 6.26
CA LEU A 200 -7.54 15.84 7.41
C LEU A 200 -8.73 16.72 7.01
N LEU A 201 -8.71 17.26 5.78
CA LEU A 201 -9.71 18.13 5.21
C LEU A 201 -10.84 17.38 4.47
N LEU A 202 -10.76 16.05 4.34
CA LEU A 202 -11.75 15.26 3.62
C LEU A 202 -12.85 14.71 4.55
N PRO A 203 -14.11 14.62 4.07
CA PRO A 203 -15.19 14.01 4.83
C PRO A 203 -14.85 12.56 5.21
N GLY A 204 -14.96 12.22 6.50
CA GLY A 204 -14.70 10.87 7.03
C GLY A 204 -13.35 10.69 7.72
N TYR A 205 -12.46 11.70 7.71
CA TYR A 205 -11.26 11.67 8.55
C TYR A 205 -11.63 11.60 10.04
N GLN A 206 -11.08 10.62 10.76
CA GLN A 206 -11.26 10.46 12.20
C GLN A 206 -9.91 10.70 12.91
N PRO A 207 -9.74 11.84 13.61
CA PRO A 207 -8.47 12.22 14.23
C PRO A 207 -7.94 11.25 15.28
N ASP A 208 -8.81 10.45 15.90
CA ASP A 208 -8.48 9.56 17.02
C ASP A 208 -8.85 8.11 16.71
N ASN A 209 -8.67 7.70 15.46
CA ASN A 209 -8.91 6.32 15.07
C ASN A 209 -7.83 5.42 15.69
N PRO A 210 -8.18 4.40 16.51
CA PRO A 210 -7.21 3.48 17.12
C PRO A 210 -6.38 2.70 16.08
N TRP A 211 -6.79 2.72 14.81
CA TRP A 211 -6.08 2.13 13.68
C TRP A 211 -5.02 3.04 13.03
N GLN A 212 -4.85 4.27 13.50
CA GLN A 212 -3.66 5.03 13.14
C GLN A 212 -2.43 4.41 13.78
N ILE A 213 -1.27 4.54 13.14
CA ILE A 213 -0.03 3.88 13.58
C ILE A 213 0.29 4.09 15.07
N PRO A 214 0.23 5.31 15.65
CA PRO A 214 0.43 5.46 17.09
C PRO A 214 -0.57 4.65 17.92
N GLY A 215 -1.85 4.71 17.55
CA GLY A 215 -2.94 3.98 18.22
C GLY A 215 -2.76 2.46 18.15
N ILE A 216 -2.29 1.90 17.03
CA ILE A 216 -2.06 0.46 16.89
C ILE A 216 -0.92 0.00 17.83
N PHE A 217 0.15 0.78 17.96
CA PHE A 217 1.28 0.43 18.83
C PHE A 217 0.93 0.57 20.31
N GLU A 218 0.19 1.62 20.68
CA GLU A 218 -0.19 1.93 22.05
C GLU A 218 -1.36 1.08 22.54
N ASN A 219 -2.47 1.03 21.79
CA ASN A 219 -3.70 0.34 22.19
C ASN A 219 -3.74 -1.12 21.73
N GLY A 220 -3.16 -1.42 20.56
CA GLY A 220 -3.14 -2.77 19.98
C GLY A 220 -2.04 -3.68 20.54
N THR A 221 -1.24 -3.20 21.51
CA THR A 221 -0.12 -3.91 22.15
C THR A 221 1.01 -4.36 21.21
N LEU A 222 1.01 -3.91 19.94
CA LEU A 222 2.03 -4.27 18.96
C LEU A 222 3.44 -3.81 19.34
N VAL A 223 3.59 -2.89 20.29
CA VAL A 223 4.89 -2.53 20.86
C VAL A 223 5.67 -3.75 21.37
N LYS A 224 4.98 -4.79 21.87
CA LYS A 224 5.63 -6.04 22.32
C LYS A 224 6.21 -6.86 21.16
N ASP A 225 5.60 -6.73 19.98
CA ASP A 225 5.98 -7.44 18.77
C ASP A 225 6.80 -6.55 17.80
N GLN A 226 7.19 -5.34 18.21
CA GLN A 226 7.90 -4.38 17.36
C GLN A 226 9.18 -4.93 16.73
N GLN A 227 9.90 -5.82 17.43
CA GLN A 227 11.11 -6.47 16.90
C GLN A 227 10.83 -7.41 15.73
N ARG A 228 9.57 -7.82 15.60
CA ARG A 228 9.08 -8.68 14.54
C ARG A 228 8.51 -7.86 13.39
N ILE A 229 8.12 -6.61 13.59
CA ILE A 229 7.55 -5.76 12.53
C ILE A 229 8.67 -5.23 11.62
N LYS A 230 8.59 -5.52 10.31
CA LYS A 230 9.58 -5.08 9.32
C LYS A 230 9.29 -3.71 8.71
N SER A 231 8.02 -3.34 8.62
CA SER A 231 7.54 -2.07 8.08
C SER A 231 6.11 -1.84 8.50
N THR A 232 5.71 -0.58 8.63
CA THR A 232 4.30 -0.21 8.79
C THR A 232 3.80 0.45 7.51
N SER A 233 2.52 0.28 7.17
CA SER A 233 1.93 0.84 5.95
C SER A 233 0.97 1.98 6.29
N VAL A 234 0.91 3.00 5.44
CA VAL A 234 -0.18 3.98 5.43
C VAL A 234 -0.72 4.10 4.01
N HIS A 235 -2.03 4.25 3.92
CA HIS A 235 -2.71 4.50 2.67
C HIS A 235 -3.05 5.98 2.60
N TYR A 236 -2.65 6.68 1.53
CA TYR A 236 -2.84 8.12 1.43
C TYR A 236 -3.38 8.55 0.07
N TYR A 237 -4.55 9.20 0.11
CA TYR A 237 -5.17 9.82 -1.05
C TYR A 237 -5.32 11.32 -0.81
N GLN A 238 -4.85 12.12 -1.77
CA GLN A 238 -4.87 13.59 -1.66
C GLN A 238 -6.30 14.13 -1.60
N THR A 239 -7.22 13.53 -2.37
CA THR A 239 -8.64 13.86 -2.38
C THR A 239 -9.54 12.62 -2.44
N LYS A 240 -10.85 12.80 -2.26
CA LYS A 240 -11.90 11.86 -2.66
C LYS A 240 -12.78 12.57 -3.66
N ILE A 241 -12.73 12.15 -4.93
CA ILE A 241 -13.42 12.86 -6.01
C ILE A 241 -14.94 12.73 -5.83
N ASN A 242 -15.63 13.83 -6.07
CA ASN A 242 -17.07 13.89 -6.24
C ASN A 242 -17.42 14.86 -7.38
N GLU A 243 -18.71 15.00 -7.66
CA GLU A 243 -19.27 15.84 -8.72
C GLU A 243 -18.91 17.35 -8.61
N SER A 244 -18.42 17.82 -7.47
CA SER A 244 -17.92 19.18 -7.31
C SER A 244 -16.41 19.33 -7.47
N SER A 245 -15.66 18.23 -7.64
CA SER A 245 -14.19 18.18 -7.59
C SER A 245 -13.47 18.95 -8.72
N SER A 246 -12.29 19.50 -8.43
CA SER A 246 -11.40 20.09 -9.44
C SER A 246 -9.92 19.91 -9.13
N LEU A 247 -9.09 19.86 -10.17
CA LEU A 247 -7.64 19.70 -10.06
C LEU A 247 -7.02 20.76 -9.12
N GLN A 248 -7.37 22.03 -9.34
CA GLN A 248 -6.78 23.16 -8.61
C GLN A 248 -7.15 23.14 -7.12
N ARG A 249 -8.43 22.87 -6.81
CA ARG A 249 -8.93 22.96 -5.43
C ARG A 249 -8.57 21.74 -4.60
N ASP A 250 -8.48 20.56 -5.22
CA ASP A 250 -8.43 19.31 -4.47
C ASP A 250 -7.03 18.67 -4.53
N ILE A 251 -6.47 18.51 -5.73
CA ILE A 251 -5.17 17.83 -5.94
C ILE A 251 -4.00 18.82 -5.78
N MET A 252 -4.12 20.03 -6.32
CA MET A 252 -3.06 21.05 -6.30
C MET A 252 -3.20 22.05 -5.14
N SER A 253 -4.05 21.77 -4.15
CA SER A 253 -4.22 22.63 -2.98
C SER A 253 -2.98 22.60 -2.10
N HIS A 254 -2.27 23.73 -2.01
CA HIS A 254 -1.13 23.87 -1.10
C HIS A 254 -1.51 23.53 0.35
N ALA A 255 -2.66 24.01 0.83
CA ALA A 255 -3.14 23.71 2.18
C ALA A 255 -3.37 22.19 2.37
N GLY A 256 -3.98 21.54 1.37
CA GLY A 256 -4.19 20.10 1.38
C GLY A 256 -2.88 19.31 1.37
N ILE A 257 -1.92 19.68 0.53
CA ILE A 257 -0.61 19.04 0.43
C ILE A 257 0.18 19.18 1.74
N VAL A 258 0.16 20.38 2.35
CA VAL A 258 0.81 20.63 3.65
C VAL A 258 0.19 19.78 4.75
N ALA A 259 -1.15 19.69 4.81
CA ALA A 259 -1.85 18.89 5.80
C ALA A 259 -1.51 17.39 5.67
N GLY A 260 -1.58 16.84 4.44
CA GLY A 260 -1.20 15.45 4.17
C GLY A 260 0.25 15.14 4.48
N SER A 261 1.17 16.01 4.04
CA SER A 261 2.60 15.85 4.31
C SER A 261 2.92 15.89 5.80
N LYS A 262 2.23 16.74 6.58
CA LYS A 262 2.38 16.81 8.03
C LYS A 262 1.97 15.51 8.72
N LEU A 263 0.89 14.88 8.24
CA LEU A 263 0.40 13.60 8.76
C LEU A 263 1.37 12.46 8.49
N LEU A 264 1.87 12.33 7.26
CA LEU A 264 2.89 11.34 6.92
C LEU A 264 4.17 11.56 7.74
N LYS A 265 4.58 12.81 7.91
CA LYS A 265 5.72 13.18 8.74
C LYS A 265 5.52 12.77 10.20
N SER A 266 4.36 13.04 10.81
CA SER A 266 4.12 12.67 12.21
C SER A 266 4.15 11.17 12.43
N VAL A 267 3.63 10.38 11.49
CA VAL A 267 3.71 8.91 11.56
C VAL A 267 5.16 8.43 11.46
N ALA A 268 5.93 8.95 10.50
CA ALA A 268 7.34 8.59 10.36
C ALA A 268 8.16 8.98 11.61
N GLU A 269 7.92 10.16 12.19
CA GLU A 269 8.57 10.58 13.43
C GLU A 269 8.21 9.70 14.62
N TYR A 270 6.94 9.28 14.72
CA TYR A 270 6.51 8.37 15.77
C TYR A 270 7.26 7.04 15.71
N LEU A 271 7.31 6.41 14.53
CA LEU A 271 8.00 5.14 14.30
C LEU A 271 9.50 5.23 14.54
N HIS A 272 10.09 6.41 14.30
CA HIS A 272 11.50 6.64 14.53
C HIS A 272 11.84 6.85 16.02
N LYS A 273 10.98 7.55 16.77
CA LYS A 273 11.26 7.96 18.16
C LYS A 273 10.75 6.98 19.21
N ASN A 274 9.61 6.32 18.96
CA ASN A 274 8.89 5.54 19.98
C ASN A 274 9.00 4.02 19.78
N VAL A 275 9.55 3.56 18.65
CA VAL A 275 9.65 2.13 18.33
C VAL A 275 11.11 1.75 18.20
N THR A 276 11.52 0.63 18.81
CA THR A 276 12.93 0.18 18.84
C THR A 276 13.08 -1.27 18.37
N PRO A 277 13.85 -1.54 17.29
CA PRO A 277 14.51 -0.56 16.43
C PRO A 277 13.49 0.29 15.63
N PRO A 278 13.90 1.46 15.09
CA PRO A 278 13.04 2.25 14.21
C PRO A 278 12.48 1.42 13.06
N ILE A 279 11.17 1.52 12.84
CA ILE A 279 10.47 0.77 11.80
C ILE A 279 10.21 1.69 10.61
N PRO A 280 10.53 1.27 9.37
CA PRO A 280 10.29 2.09 8.19
C PRO A 280 8.79 2.23 7.91
N LEU A 281 8.39 3.45 7.55
CA LEU A 281 7.07 3.75 7.02
C LEU A 281 7.05 3.46 5.51
N VAL A 282 6.10 2.63 5.09
CA VAL A 282 5.76 2.36 3.69
C VAL A 282 4.48 3.11 3.35
N LEU A 283 4.49 3.83 2.23
CA LEU A 283 3.26 4.35 1.64
C LEU A 283 2.66 3.25 0.77
N GLY A 284 1.94 2.31 1.39
CA GLY A 284 1.55 1.04 0.77
C GLY A 284 0.44 1.16 -0.27
N GLU A 285 -0.30 2.26 -0.22
CA GLU A 285 -1.27 2.63 -1.24
C GLU A 285 -1.35 4.15 -1.31
N ILE A 286 -1.08 4.73 -2.48
CA ILE A 286 -1.16 6.17 -2.67
C ILE A 286 -1.81 6.50 -4.00
N GLY A 287 -2.56 7.59 -4.02
CA GLY A 287 -3.17 8.09 -5.23
C GLY A 287 -3.51 9.57 -5.15
N SER A 288 -3.77 10.16 -6.30
CA SER A 288 -4.33 11.51 -6.37
C SER A 288 -5.71 11.56 -5.73
N SER A 289 -6.52 10.53 -5.95
CA SER A 289 -7.93 10.51 -5.53
C SER A 289 -8.42 9.12 -5.19
N LEU A 290 -9.23 9.03 -4.13
CA LEU A 290 -10.03 7.85 -3.82
C LEU A 290 -11.37 7.90 -4.56
N GLY A 291 -11.86 6.73 -4.99
CA GLY A 291 -13.07 6.56 -5.81
C GLY A 291 -12.69 6.30 -7.26
N ASN A 292 -13.37 5.36 -7.92
CA ASN A 292 -13.18 5.10 -9.35
C ASN A 292 -13.29 6.45 -10.07
N GLY A 293 -12.24 6.85 -10.81
CA GLY A 293 -12.23 8.05 -11.64
C GLY A 293 -13.20 7.96 -12.82
N SER A 294 -14.46 7.64 -12.54
CA SER A 294 -15.56 7.38 -13.48
C SER A 294 -16.84 8.06 -12.99
N SER A 295 -16.72 9.30 -12.55
CA SER A 295 -17.69 10.31 -12.93
C SER A 295 -16.89 11.32 -13.74
N ASP A 296 -17.45 11.83 -14.82
CA ASP A 296 -16.93 12.86 -15.72
C ASP A 296 -16.62 14.20 -15.01
N ALA A 297 -15.87 14.17 -13.91
CA ALA A 297 -15.17 15.32 -13.41
C ALA A 297 -14.02 15.51 -14.40
N ASP A 298 -14.24 16.38 -15.38
CA ASP A 298 -13.21 16.93 -16.26
C ASP A 298 -12.03 17.41 -15.39
N LEU A 299 -11.04 16.53 -15.18
CA LEU A 299 -9.74 16.84 -14.60
C LEU A 299 -8.74 17.15 -15.71
#